data_AF-S5ZM40-F1
#
_entry.id   AF-S5ZM40-F1
#
_cell.length_a   1.000
_cell.length_b   1.000
_cell.length_c   1.000
_cell.angle_alpha   90.00
_cell.angle_beta   90.00
_cell.angle_gamma   90.00
#
_symmetry.space_group_name_H-M   'P 1'
#
loop_
_entity.id
_entity.type
_entity.pdbx_description
1 polymer ?
#
loop_
_entity_poly.entity_id
_entity_poly.type
_entity_poly.pdbx_seq_one_letter_code
_entity_poly.pdbx_strand_id
1 'polypeptide(L)'
;MKSNLKILLKKELYEFKYNYKAWILTIIVICFSYFPNIRKSAMRDFTILAFIILATGQYIYNSYLTDISYNGILFLENVGIKPVYLFFIKLLFSSILTGIIMLANIPNLKGVFSFSDIFWIYPIVIFSSAIMQISAAYVNGAENTASAIAITISFAMLICIFFIQVFFLKIIFSIVITCFFVFISIKILYTKIYRIQL
;
A
#
# COMPACT_ATOMS: atom_id res chain seq x y z
N MET A 1 -7.02 7.78 24.99
CA MET A 1 -6.88 6.92 23.78
C MET A 1 -8.08 6.98 22.82
N LYS A 2 -9.35 6.78 23.25
CA LYS A 2 -10.51 6.79 22.34
C LYS A 2 -10.71 8.08 21.53
N SER A 3 -10.41 9.25 22.12
CA SER A 3 -10.52 10.56 21.46
C SER A 3 -9.53 10.70 20.28
N ASN A 4 -8.25 10.45 20.52
CA ASN A 4 -7.18 10.71 19.54
C ASN A 4 -7.24 9.73 18.35
N LEU A 5 -7.60 8.48 18.59
CA LEU A 5 -7.81 7.49 17.53
C LEU A 5 -9.02 7.85 16.66
N LYS A 6 -10.08 8.42 17.25
CA LYS A 6 -11.25 8.93 16.50
C LYS A 6 -10.88 10.11 15.61
N ILE A 7 -10.01 11.00 16.07
CA ILE A 7 -9.49 12.13 15.27
C ILE A 7 -8.72 11.57 14.06
N LEU A 8 -7.81 10.63 14.28
CA LEU A 8 -7.02 10.03 13.22
C LEU A 8 -7.88 9.29 12.18
N LEU A 9 -8.86 8.50 12.62
CA LEU A 9 -9.79 7.82 11.71
C LEU A 9 -10.62 8.79 10.89
N LYS A 10 -11.09 9.91 11.48
CA LYS A 10 -11.85 10.93 10.75
C LYS A 10 -10.99 11.64 9.69
N LYS A 11 -9.76 12.00 10.07
CA LYS A 11 -8.77 12.58 9.15
C LYS A 11 -8.53 11.62 7.98
N GLU A 12 -8.21 10.37 8.28
CA GLU A 12 -7.88 9.40 7.25
C GLU A 12 -9.08 9.05 6.38
N LEU A 13 -10.30 9.02 6.93
CA LEU A 13 -11.53 8.86 6.14
C LEU A 13 -11.72 10.03 5.16
N TYR A 14 -11.40 11.25 5.57
CA TYR A 14 -11.46 12.42 4.70
C TYR A 14 -10.42 12.30 3.58
N GLU A 15 -9.16 12.01 3.90
CA GLU A 15 -8.10 11.80 2.90
C GLU A 15 -8.45 10.65 1.95
N PHE A 16 -8.97 9.54 2.48
CA PHE A 16 -9.47 8.41 1.70
C PHE A 16 -10.53 8.83 0.71
N LYS A 17 -11.57 9.57 1.13
CA LYS A 17 -12.65 10.02 0.25
C LYS A 17 -12.17 10.97 -0.85
N TYR A 18 -11.24 11.87 -0.53
CA TYR A 18 -10.81 12.95 -1.42
C TYR A 18 -9.51 12.66 -2.18
N ASN A 19 -8.91 11.48 -2.04
CA ASN A 19 -7.75 11.06 -2.83
C ASN A 19 -8.17 10.62 -4.25
N TYR A 20 -8.54 11.59 -5.09
CA TYR A 20 -9.03 11.34 -6.45
C TYR A 20 -8.06 10.53 -7.30
N LYS A 21 -6.75 10.75 -7.15
CA LYS A 21 -5.72 9.97 -7.86
C LYS A 21 -5.83 8.47 -7.57
N ALA A 22 -5.98 8.10 -6.29
CA ALA A 22 -6.14 6.70 -5.89
C ALA A 22 -7.47 6.10 -6.38
N TRP A 23 -8.57 6.85 -6.30
CA TRP A 23 -9.88 6.39 -6.78
C TRP A 23 -9.94 6.22 -8.30
N ILE A 24 -9.38 7.16 -9.07
CA ILE A 24 -9.28 7.05 -10.53
C ILE A 24 -8.47 5.80 -10.88
N LEU A 25 -7.33 5.59 -10.23
CA LEU A 25 -6.52 4.40 -10.46
C LEU A 25 -7.26 3.11 -10.10
N THR A 26 -8.04 3.13 -9.02
CA THR A 26 -8.91 2.02 -8.60
C THR A 26 -9.95 1.68 -9.67
N ILE A 27 -10.61 2.68 -10.23
CA ILE A 27 -11.59 2.49 -11.33
C ILE A 27 -10.89 1.92 -12.56
N ILE A 28 -9.72 2.45 -12.92
CA ILE A 28 -8.91 1.95 -14.04
C ILE A 28 -8.57 0.47 -13.82
N VAL A 29 -8.12 0.10 -12.63
CA VAL A 29 -7.76 -1.29 -12.25
C VAL A 29 -8.96 -2.23 -12.37
N ILE A 30 -10.12 -1.80 -11.88
CA ILE A 30 -11.36 -2.57 -11.99
C ILE A 30 -11.68 -2.78 -13.47
N CYS A 31 -11.75 -1.71 -14.27
CA CYS A 31 -12.05 -1.80 -15.71
C CYS A 31 -11.03 -2.65 -16.47
N PHE A 32 -9.74 -2.49 -16.17
CA PHE A 32 -8.65 -3.19 -16.83
C PHE A 32 -8.83 -4.70 -16.71
N SER A 33 -9.23 -5.19 -15.54
CA SER A 33 -9.45 -6.61 -15.27
C SER A 33 -10.54 -7.26 -16.15
N TYR A 34 -11.41 -6.48 -16.78
CA TYR A 34 -12.46 -6.97 -17.69
C TYR A 34 -12.03 -7.00 -19.16
N PHE A 35 -10.85 -6.51 -19.53
CA PHE A 35 -10.41 -6.57 -20.93
C PHE A 35 -10.20 -8.03 -21.39
N PRO A 36 -10.65 -8.39 -22.61
CA PRO A 36 -10.59 -9.77 -23.11
C PRO A 36 -9.19 -10.38 -23.10
N ASN A 37 -8.17 -9.57 -23.43
CA ASN A 37 -6.79 -10.03 -23.53
C ASN A 37 -6.20 -10.44 -22.18
N ILE A 38 -6.59 -9.77 -21.09
CA ILE A 38 -6.12 -10.10 -19.74
C ILE A 38 -6.82 -11.34 -19.22
N ARG A 39 -8.12 -11.47 -19.51
CA ARG A 39 -8.91 -12.65 -19.10
C ARG A 39 -8.38 -13.96 -19.66
N LYS A 40 -7.81 -13.91 -20.88
CA LYS A 40 -7.24 -15.05 -21.60
C LYS A 40 -5.74 -15.24 -21.36
N SER A 41 -5.09 -14.32 -20.64
CA SER A 41 -3.65 -14.38 -20.39
C SER A 41 -3.31 -15.42 -19.33
N ALA A 42 -2.21 -16.16 -19.56
CA ALA A 42 -1.62 -17.05 -18.55
C ALA A 42 -1.06 -16.28 -17.33
N MET A 43 -0.83 -14.98 -17.47
CA MET A 43 -0.30 -14.09 -16.41
C MET A 43 -1.39 -13.25 -15.74
N ARG A 44 -2.66 -13.67 -15.82
CA ARG A 44 -3.81 -12.93 -15.28
C ARG A 44 -3.63 -12.59 -13.79
N ASP A 45 -3.16 -13.56 -13.01
CA ASP A 45 -3.02 -13.48 -11.56
C ASP A 45 -1.98 -12.44 -11.15
N PHE A 46 -0.81 -12.51 -11.81
CA PHE A 46 0.26 -11.53 -11.65
C PHE A 46 -0.22 -10.13 -12.03
N THR A 47 -0.93 -10.01 -13.15
CA THR A 47 -1.43 -8.73 -13.65
C THR A 47 -2.37 -8.10 -12.64
N ILE A 48 -3.37 -8.84 -12.15
CA ILE A 48 -4.33 -8.30 -11.17
C ILE A 48 -3.62 -7.86 -9.88
N LEU A 49 -2.67 -8.66 -9.37
CA LEU A 49 -1.91 -8.30 -8.18
C LEU A 49 -1.05 -7.05 -8.38
N ALA A 50 -0.39 -6.93 -9.53
CA ALA A 50 0.37 -5.73 -9.89
C ALA A 50 -0.53 -4.48 -9.87
N PHE A 51 -1.74 -4.56 -10.43
CA PHE A 51 -2.70 -3.47 -10.42
C PHE A 51 -3.25 -3.14 -9.02
N ILE A 52 -3.47 -4.15 -8.18
CA ILE A 52 -3.83 -3.93 -6.78
C ILE A 52 -2.71 -3.17 -6.07
N ILE A 53 -1.46 -3.62 -6.20
CA ILE A 53 -0.27 -2.97 -5.62
C ILE A 53 -0.15 -1.51 -6.08
N LEU A 54 -0.39 -1.23 -7.36
CA LEU A 54 -0.42 0.13 -7.89
C LEU A 54 -1.46 1.00 -7.18
N ALA A 55 -2.71 0.54 -7.12
CA ALA A 55 -3.81 1.29 -6.54
C ALA A 55 -3.60 1.57 -5.05
N THR A 56 -3.26 0.53 -4.29
CA THR A 56 -3.02 0.61 -2.84
C THR A 56 -1.78 1.44 -2.53
N GLY A 57 -0.72 1.24 -3.31
CA GLY A 57 0.53 1.94 -3.12
C GLY A 57 0.41 3.43 -3.39
N GLN A 58 -0.32 3.81 -4.45
CA GLN A 58 -0.57 5.21 -4.77
C GLN A 58 -1.40 5.92 -3.68
N TYR A 59 -2.38 5.22 -3.10
CA TYR A 59 -3.12 5.75 -1.96
C TYR A 59 -2.20 6.08 -0.78
N ILE A 60 -1.40 5.09 -0.36
CA ILE A 60 -0.47 5.23 0.77
C ILE A 60 0.53 6.35 0.50
N TYR A 61 1.12 6.38 -0.70
CA TYR A 61 2.07 7.41 -1.10
C TYR A 61 1.48 8.82 -0.97
N ASN A 62 0.32 9.08 -1.60
CA ASN A 62 -0.33 10.38 -1.56
C ASN A 62 -0.73 10.78 -0.12
N SER A 63 -1.23 9.82 0.66
CA SER A 63 -1.68 10.03 2.02
C SER A 63 -0.51 10.42 2.94
N TYR A 64 0.65 9.76 2.84
CA TYR A 64 1.85 10.17 3.56
C TYR A 64 2.48 11.46 3.05
N LEU A 65 2.52 11.66 1.73
CA LEU A 65 3.02 12.89 1.14
C LEU A 65 2.24 14.11 1.65
N THR A 66 0.90 14.01 1.71
CA THR A 66 0.04 15.07 2.26
C THR A 66 0.41 15.37 3.71
N ASP A 67 0.58 14.32 4.54
CA ASP A 67 0.97 14.49 5.94
C ASP A 67 2.34 15.16 6.11
N ILE A 68 3.31 14.85 5.25
CA ILE A 68 4.65 15.44 5.30
C ILE A 68 4.61 16.89 4.82
N SER A 69 4.01 17.14 3.66
CA SER A 69 4.03 18.45 2.99
C SER A 69 3.28 19.53 3.77
N TYR A 70 2.24 19.16 4.52
CA TYR A 70 1.44 20.10 5.32
C TYR A 70 1.79 20.08 6.81
N ASN A 71 2.95 19.52 7.19
CA ASN A 71 3.34 19.33 8.61
C ASN A 71 2.29 18.59 9.45
N GLY A 72 1.39 17.83 8.80
CA GLY A 72 0.37 17.03 9.45
C GLY A 72 0.97 15.97 10.39
N ILE A 73 2.17 15.47 10.06
CA ILE A 73 2.88 14.53 10.93
C ILE A 73 3.24 15.15 12.29
N LEU A 74 3.68 16.41 12.32
CA LEU A 74 3.97 17.11 13.58
C LEU A 74 2.71 17.29 14.43
N PHE A 75 1.60 17.66 13.79
CA PHE A 75 0.31 17.76 14.48
C PHE A 75 -0.10 16.43 15.11
N LEU A 76 0.02 15.33 14.36
CA LEU A 76 -0.33 13.99 14.83
C LEU A 76 0.55 13.58 16.02
N GLU A 77 1.85 13.84 15.97
CA GLU A 77 2.76 13.58 17.08
C GLU A 77 2.41 14.42 18.32
N ASN A 78 2.11 15.71 18.16
CA ASN A 78 1.71 16.61 19.25
C ASN A 78 0.42 16.16 19.93
N VAL A 79 -0.50 15.54 19.18
CA VAL A 79 -1.73 14.92 19.73
C VAL A 79 -1.46 13.51 20.32
N GLY A 80 -0.20 13.09 20.39
CA GLY A 80 0.24 11.83 21.01
C GLY A 80 0.03 10.59 20.14
N ILE A 81 -0.14 10.75 18.82
CA ILE A 81 -0.28 9.63 17.89
C ILE A 81 1.10 9.11 17.50
N LYS A 82 1.37 7.85 17.86
CA LYS A 82 2.62 7.20 17.47
C LYS A 82 2.63 6.85 15.97
N PRO A 83 3.78 6.97 15.28
CA PRO A 83 3.98 6.55 13.88
C PRO A 83 3.44 5.15 13.53
N VAL A 84 3.54 4.21 14.47
CA VAL A 84 3.03 2.84 14.31
C VAL A 84 1.50 2.83 14.13
N TYR A 85 0.76 3.63 14.91
CA TYR A 85 -0.69 3.72 14.78
C TYR A 85 -1.11 4.39 13.47
N LEU A 86 -0.34 5.39 13.04
CA LEU A 86 -0.54 6.03 11.74
C LEU A 86 -0.40 5.01 10.61
N PHE A 87 0.66 4.19 10.63
CA PHE A 87 0.86 3.13 9.64
C PHE A 87 -0.30 2.14 9.60
N PHE A 88 -0.72 1.61 10.75
CA PHE A 88 -1.83 0.64 10.80
C PHE A 88 -3.15 1.22 10.31
N ILE A 89 -3.44 2.49 10.59
CA ILE A 89 -4.68 3.12 10.11
C ILE A 89 -4.62 3.35 8.60
N LYS A 90 -3.52 3.85 8.06
CA LYS A 90 -3.37 4.00 6.60
C LYS A 90 -3.43 2.64 5.89
N LEU A 91 -2.82 1.61 6.47
CA LEU A 91 -2.90 0.22 5.98
C LEU A 91 -4.33 -0.32 6.02
N LEU A 92 -5.13 0.03 7.03
CA LEU A 92 -6.54 -0.36 7.09
C LEU A 92 -7.33 0.26 5.92
N PHE A 93 -7.15 1.55 5.64
CA PHE A 93 -7.82 2.21 4.52
C PHE A 93 -7.33 1.70 3.15
N SER A 94 -6.03 1.41 3.01
CA SER A 94 -5.54 0.76 1.78
C SER A 94 -6.11 -0.65 1.62
N SER A 95 -6.29 -1.40 2.71
CA SER A 95 -6.90 -2.73 2.68
C SER A 95 -8.39 -2.67 2.31
N ILE A 96 -9.12 -1.63 2.71
CA ILE A 96 -10.49 -1.38 2.24
C ILE A 96 -10.49 -1.18 0.72
N LEU A 97 -9.54 -0.38 0.19
CA LEU A 97 -9.38 -0.18 -1.25
C LEU A 97 -9.10 -1.49 -1.99
N THR A 98 -8.18 -2.31 -1.48
CA THR A 98 -7.92 -3.67 -1.98
C THR A 98 -9.18 -4.52 -1.98
N GLY A 99 -9.93 -4.49 -0.88
CA GLY A 99 -11.19 -5.22 -0.73
C GLY A 99 -12.21 -4.82 -1.79
N ILE A 100 -12.37 -3.52 -2.05
CA ILE A 100 -13.26 -3.01 -3.11
C ILE A 100 -12.82 -3.54 -4.48
N ILE A 101 -11.52 -3.48 -4.80
CA ILE A 101 -10.98 -4.00 -6.07
C ILE A 101 -11.25 -5.50 -6.20
N MET A 102 -11.02 -6.27 -5.13
CA MET A 102 -11.25 -7.71 -5.11
C MET A 102 -12.73 -8.05 -5.27
N LEU A 103 -13.62 -7.37 -4.53
CA LEU A 103 -15.07 -7.56 -4.62
C LEU A 103 -15.58 -7.25 -6.03
N ALA A 104 -15.14 -6.14 -6.63
CA ALA A 104 -15.50 -5.75 -7.99
C ALA A 104 -14.97 -6.74 -9.06
N ASN A 105 -13.94 -7.53 -8.73
CA ASN A 105 -13.31 -8.48 -9.64
C ASN A 105 -13.59 -9.95 -9.30
N ILE A 106 -14.50 -10.27 -8.38
CA ILE A 106 -14.88 -11.66 -8.04
C ILE A 106 -15.08 -12.54 -9.30
N PRO A 107 -15.81 -12.09 -10.36
CA PRO A 107 -16.00 -12.92 -11.55
C PRO A 107 -14.71 -13.25 -12.29
N ASN A 108 -13.70 -12.37 -12.22
CA ASN A 108 -12.39 -12.54 -12.85
C ASN A 108 -11.40 -13.30 -11.96
N LEU A 109 -11.63 -13.30 -10.64
CA LEU A 109 -10.79 -13.95 -9.63
C LEU A 109 -11.22 -15.40 -9.35
N LYS A 110 -12.45 -15.77 -9.71
CA LYS A 110 -12.99 -17.11 -9.50
C LYS A 110 -12.16 -18.15 -10.29
N GLY A 111 -11.50 -19.05 -9.57
CA GLY A 111 -10.60 -20.06 -10.15
C GLY A 111 -9.18 -19.57 -10.45
N VAL A 112 -8.86 -18.32 -10.11
CA VAL A 112 -7.50 -17.75 -10.17
C VAL A 112 -6.80 -17.87 -8.84
N PHE A 113 -7.40 -17.30 -7.79
CA PHE A 113 -6.84 -17.35 -6.45
C PHE A 113 -7.58 -18.38 -5.61
N SER A 114 -6.80 -19.23 -4.96
CA SER A 114 -7.27 -20.06 -3.87
C SER A 114 -7.36 -19.23 -2.59
N PHE A 115 -8.16 -19.67 -1.62
CA PHE A 115 -8.20 -19.03 -0.29
C PHE A 115 -6.82 -19.02 0.38
N SER A 116 -6.01 -20.06 0.15
CA SER A 116 -4.63 -20.13 0.64
C SER A 116 -3.74 -19.01 0.10
N ASP A 117 -3.99 -18.49 -1.10
CA ASP A 117 -3.12 -17.46 -1.68
C ASP A 117 -3.13 -16.14 -0.90
N ILE A 118 -4.18 -15.90 -0.11
CA ILE A 118 -4.28 -14.74 0.78
C ILE A 118 -3.08 -14.63 1.73
N PHE A 119 -2.54 -15.77 2.19
CA PHE A 119 -1.43 -15.81 3.15
C PHE A 119 -0.11 -15.23 2.61
N TRP A 120 0.10 -15.21 1.29
CA TRP A 120 1.28 -14.59 0.69
C TRP A 120 0.94 -13.26 0.00
N ILE A 121 -0.29 -13.08 -0.50
CA ILE A 121 -0.73 -11.83 -1.11
C ILE A 121 -0.80 -10.69 -0.09
N TYR A 122 -1.40 -10.92 1.08
CA TYR A 122 -1.61 -9.86 2.05
C TYR A 122 -0.28 -9.27 2.59
N PRO A 123 0.73 -10.07 2.96
CA PRO A 123 2.07 -9.54 3.28
C PRO A 123 2.63 -8.63 2.17
N ILE A 124 2.45 -8.97 0.89
CA ILE A 124 2.93 -8.13 -0.22
C ILE A 124 2.27 -6.75 -0.24
N VAL A 125 0.97 -6.67 0.06
CA VAL A 125 0.26 -5.39 0.17
C VAL A 125 0.85 -4.53 1.30
N ILE A 126 1.18 -5.15 2.43
CA ILE A 126 1.84 -4.47 3.55
C ILE A 126 3.25 -4.01 3.15
N PHE A 127 4.03 -4.88 2.53
CA PHE A 127 5.37 -4.57 2.03
C PHE A 127 5.36 -3.39 1.06
N SER A 128 4.45 -3.39 0.08
CA SER A 128 4.32 -2.27 -0.85
C SER A 128 3.91 -0.98 -0.13
N SER A 129 3.01 -1.05 0.84
CA SER A 129 2.63 0.09 1.67
C SER A 129 3.83 0.67 2.42
N ALA A 130 4.69 -0.18 2.99
CA ALA A 130 5.90 0.24 3.68
C ALA A 130 6.90 0.93 2.73
N ILE A 131 7.10 0.41 1.51
CA ILE A 131 7.96 1.06 0.51
C ILE A 131 7.40 2.41 0.07
N MET A 132 6.09 2.51 -0.13
CA MET A 132 5.44 3.76 -0.53
C MET A 132 5.56 4.83 0.56
N GLN A 133 5.45 4.43 1.83
CA GLN A 133 5.73 5.32 2.96
C GLN A 133 7.19 5.79 2.97
N ILE A 134 8.15 4.89 2.76
CA ILE A 134 9.58 5.24 2.70
C ILE A 134 9.82 6.26 1.57
N SER A 135 9.26 5.99 0.39
CA SER A 135 9.36 6.88 -0.76
C SER A 135 8.76 8.26 -0.48
N ALA A 136 7.57 8.31 0.14
CA ALA A 136 6.96 9.57 0.56
C ALA A 136 7.84 10.33 1.59
N ALA A 137 8.51 9.63 2.51
CA ALA A 137 9.37 10.28 3.51
C ALA A 137 10.63 10.95 2.91
N TYR A 138 11.18 10.38 1.83
CA TYR A 138 12.40 10.85 1.18
C TYR A 138 12.17 11.76 -0.03
N VAL A 139 10.92 11.99 -0.42
CA VAL A 139 10.61 12.85 -1.55
C VAL A 139 11.01 14.30 -1.26
N ASN A 140 11.85 14.87 -2.13
CA ASN A 140 12.30 16.26 -2.05
C ASN A 140 12.01 16.95 -3.40
N GLY A 141 10.73 17.23 -3.68
CA GLY A 141 10.31 17.89 -4.93
C GLY A 141 10.26 17.00 -6.18
N ALA A 142 10.56 15.71 -6.04
CA ALA A 142 10.58 14.73 -7.13
C ALA A 142 9.51 13.64 -6.91
N GLU A 143 8.25 14.07 -6.78
CA GLU A 143 7.14 13.22 -6.32
C GLU A 143 6.86 12.05 -7.26
N ASN A 144 6.66 12.34 -8.54
CA ASN A 144 6.32 11.32 -9.54
C ASN A 144 7.45 10.29 -9.73
N THR A 145 8.72 10.71 -9.65
CA THR A 145 9.86 9.80 -9.77
C THR A 145 10.00 8.92 -8.53
N ALA A 146 9.83 9.50 -7.33
CA ALA A 146 9.86 8.73 -6.08
C ALA A 146 8.76 7.67 -6.05
N SER A 147 7.53 8.02 -6.44
CA SER A 147 6.42 7.05 -6.51
C SER A 147 6.69 5.97 -7.57
N ALA A 148 7.21 6.34 -8.75
CA ALA A 148 7.53 5.39 -9.80
C ALA A 148 8.62 4.39 -9.39
N ILE A 149 9.67 4.85 -8.68
CA ILE A 149 10.72 3.97 -8.15
C ILE A 149 10.13 3.00 -7.12
N ALA A 150 9.29 3.48 -6.20
CA ALA A 150 8.62 2.64 -5.19
C ALA A 150 7.74 1.55 -5.81
N ILE A 151 6.98 1.92 -6.86
CA ILE A 151 6.18 0.99 -7.65
C ILE A 151 7.08 -0.07 -8.30
N THR A 152 8.19 0.37 -8.92
CA THR A 152 9.12 -0.52 -9.63
C THR A 152 9.75 -1.54 -8.67
N ILE A 153 10.17 -1.10 -7.48
CA ILE A 153 10.69 -2.00 -6.44
C ILE A 153 9.60 -2.97 -5.97
N SER A 154 8.38 -2.49 -5.78
CA SER A 154 7.24 -3.33 -5.40
C SER A 154 6.96 -4.43 -6.43
N PHE A 155 7.05 -4.09 -7.72
CA PHE A 155 6.88 -5.02 -8.83
C PHE A 155 8.03 -6.02 -8.96
N ALA A 156 9.27 -5.56 -8.83
CA ALA A 156 10.43 -6.45 -8.84
C ALA A 156 10.31 -7.52 -7.74
N MET A 157 9.88 -7.13 -6.54
CA MET A 157 9.64 -8.08 -5.46
C MET A 157 8.44 -9.00 -5.71
N LEU A 158 7.35 -8.50 -6.29
CA LEU A 158 6.25 -9.36 -6.72
C LEU A 158 6.75 -10.46 -7.68
N ILE A 159 7.56 -10.08 -8.68
CA ILE A 159 8.16 -11.02 -9.63
C ILE A 159 9.02 -12.06 -8.90
N CYS A 160 9.90 -11.65 -7.99
CA CYS A 160 10.72 -12.56 -7.20
C CYS A 160 9.88 -13.59 -6.43
N ILE A 161 8.77 -13.17 -5.84
CA ILE A 161 7.88 -14.06 -5.09
C ILE A 161 7.16 -15.05 -6.01
N PHE A 162 6.77 -14.62 -7.21
CA PHE A 162 6.17 -15.50 -8.21
C PHE A 162 7.10 -16.61 -8.70
N PHE A 163 8.43 -16.38 -8.70
CA PHE A 163 9.42 -17.41 -9.02
C PHE A 163 9.59 -18.49 -7.93
N ILE A 164 9.11 -18.26 -6.71
CA ILE A 164 9.15 -19.25 -5.64
C ILE A 164 8.03 -20.29 -5.88
N GLN A 165 8.42 -21.49 -6.30
CA GLN A 165 7.47 -22.58 -6.58
C GLN A 165 6.86 -23.19 -5.31
N VAL A 166 7.66 -23.29 -4.24
CA VAL A 166 7.22 -23.90 -2.97
C VAL A 166 6.37 -22.90 -2.19
N PHE A 167 5.07 -23.20 -2.06
CA PHE A 167 4.09 -22.32 -1.41
C PHE A 167 4.47 -21.91 0.02
N PHE A 168 4.98 -22.85 0.83
CA PHE A 168 5.42 -22.55 2.20
C PHE A 168 6.59 -21.56 2.25
N LEU A 169 7.60 -21.74 1.39
CA LEU A 169 8.72 -20.80 1.27
C LEU A 169 8.25 -19.44 0.76
N LYS A 170 7.26 -19.41 -0.14
CA LYS A 170 6.64 -18.18 -0.64
C LYS A 170 6.02 -17.36 0.50
N ILE A 171 5.29 -18.01 1.41
CA ILE A 171 4.71 -17.36 2.59
C ILE A 171 5.81 -16.83 3.51
N ILE A 172 6.79 -17.68 3.88
CA ILE A 172 7.88 -17.27 4.79
C ILE A 172 8.61 -16.05 4.23
N PHE A 173 9.02 -16.12 2.96
CA PHE A 173 9.74 -15.03 2.31
C PHE A 173 8.92 -13.74 2.33
N SER A 174 7.62 -13.82 2.00
CA SER A 174 6.71 -12.68 2.00
C SER A 174 6.53 -12.07 3.39
N ILE A 175 6.49 -12.88 4.45
CA ILE A 175 6.39 -12.38 5.83
C ILE A 175 7.69 -11.72 6.26
N VAL A 176 8.84 -12.38 6.04
CA VAL A 176 10.16 -11.87 6.44
C VAL A 176 10.45 -10.52 5.80
N ILE A 177 10.23 -10.40 4.48
CA ILE A 177 10.46 -9.14 3.76
C ILE A 177 9.52 -8.04 4.26
N THR A 178 8.26 -8.38 4.52
CA THR A 178 7.28 -7.43 5.06
C THR A 178 7.72 -6.89 6.42
N CYS A 179 8.07 -7.77 7.36
CA CYS A 179 8.51 -7.37 8.69
C CYS A 179 9.75 -6.46 8.63
N PHE A 180 10.71 -6.78 7.77
CA PHE A 180 11.92 -5.98 7.57
C PHE A 180 11.60 -4.57 7.06
N PHE A 181 10.80 -4.44 6.00
CA PHE A 181 10.46 -3.14 5.43
C PHE A 181 9.52 -2.31 6.33
N VAL A 182 8.59 -2.94 7.04
CA VAL A 182 7.76 -2.25 8.04
C VAL A 182 8.63 -1.66 9.14
N PHE A 183 9.58 -2.43 9.68
CA PHE A 183 10.53 -1.94 10.68
C PHE A 183 11.32 -0.72 10.18
N ILE A 184 11.87 -0.81 8.97
CA ILE A 184 12.62 0.28 8.34
C ILE A 184 11.74 1.51 8.12
N SER A 185 10.52 1.34 7.60
CA SER A 185 9.59 2.44 7.31
C SER A 185 9.22 3.23 8.58
N ILE A 186 8.97 2.54 9.69
CA ILE A 186 8.67 3.16 10.98
C ILE A 186 9.89 3.95 11.47
N LYS A 187 11.10 3.38 11.41
CA LYS A 187 12.34 4.06 11.81
C LYS A 187 12.62 5.32 10.99
N ILE A 188 12.40 5.27 9.69
CA ILE A 188 12.55 6.42 8.80
C ILE A 188 11.54 7.51 9.14
N LEU A 189 10.27 7.15 9.39
CA LEU A 189 9.23 8.10 9.75
C LEU A 189 9.57 8.83 11.06
N TYR A 190 10.03 8.11 12.09
CA TYR A 190 10.54 8.72 13.33
C TYR A 190 11.70 9.69 13.08
N THR A 191 12.66 9.29 12.24
CA THR A 191 13.81 10.16 11.90
C THR A 191 13.35 11.43 11.17
N LYS A 192 12.39 11.32 10.25
CA LYS A 192 11.85 12.45 9.50
C LYS A 192 11.12 13.41 10.43
N ILE A 193 10.31 12.89 11.33
CA ILE A 193 9.61 13.68 12.37
C ILE A 193 10.59 14.55 13.15
N TYR A 194 11.64 13.92 13.71
CA TYR A 194 12.64 14.63 14.50
C TYR A 194 13.36 15.74 13.70
N ARG A 195 13.63 15.50 12.41
CA ARG A 195 14.24 16.50 11.54
C ARG A 195 13.33 17.69 11.21
N ILE A 196 12.00 17.50 11.19
CA ILE A 196 11.06 18.61 10.94
C ILE A 196 10.88 19.46 12.21
N GLN A 197 11.14 18.90 13.40
CA GLN A 197 11.09 19.63 14.67
C GLN A 197 12.30 20.55 14.92
N LEU A 198 13.44 20.28 14.26
CA LEU A 198 14.69 21.06 14.34
C LEU A 198 14.68 22.25 13.39
#